data_AF-A0A969STV6-F1
#
_entry.id   AF-A0A969STV6-F1
#
_cell.length_a   1.000
_cell.length_b   1.000
_cell.length_c   1.000
_cell.angle_alpha   90.00
_cell.angle_beta   90.00
_cell.angle_gamma   90.00
#
_symmetry.space_group_name_H-M   'P 1'
#
loop_
_entity.id
_entity.type
_entity.pdbx_description
1 polymer ?
#
loop_
_entity_poly.entity_id
_entity_poly.type
_entity_poly.pdbx_seq_one_letter_code
_entity_poly.pdbx_strand_id
1 'polypeptide(L)'
;MSRLSAEEIYQEVGNISSQFKNLECDKCAIFMKSWLDSNGIDSKIIKLRTKKRNDFFIISNRYSNNESITDNGIHYGVEVLGLVFDNLSRLGLPRNEWINDFSCRSGGFSVEELDNL
;
A
#
# COMPACT_ATOMS: atom_id res chain seq x y z
N MET A 1 6.34 7.99 22.11
CA MET A 1 7.27 6.94 21.66
C MET A 1 6.56 5.62 21.86
N SER A 2 6.26 4.91 20.77
CA SER A 2 5.64 3.58 20.88
C SER A 2 6.57 2.65 21.69
N ARG A 3 5.98 1.71 22.43
CA ARG A 3 6.72 0.69 23.19
C ARG A 3 7.01 -0.57 22.38
N LEU A 4 6.60 -0.59 21.11
CA LEU A 4 6.61 -1.76 20.25
C LEU A 4 7.95 -1.87 19.50
N SER A 5 8.45 -3.09 19.33
CA SER A 5 9.59 -3.37 18.45
C SER A 5 9.18 -3.24 16.98
N ALA A 6 10.16 -3.20 16.07
CA ALA A 6 9.89 -3.18 14.64
C ALA A 6 9.12 -4.43 14.19
N GLU A 7 9.46 -5.60 14.73
CA GLU A 7 8.79 -6.87 14.44
C GLU A 7 7.34 -6.87 14.93
N GLU A 8 7.06 -6.34 16.12
CA GLU A 8 5.69 -6.20 16.63
C GLU A 8 4.87 -5.26 15.75
N ILE A 9 5.46 -4.14 15.32
CA ILE A 9 4.81 -3.21 14.39
C ILE A 9 4.48 -3.90 13.07
N TYR A 10 5.43 -4.62 12.47
CA TYR A 10 5.24 -5.36 11.22
C TYR A 10 4.17 -6.45 11.32
N GLN A 11 4.14 -7.19 12.42
CA GLN A 11 3.10 -8.20 12.66
C GLN A 11 1.71 -7.55 12.72
N GLU A 12 1.56 -6.45 13.46
CA GLU A 12 0.27 -5.76 13.59
C GLU A 12 -0.20 -5.15 12.27
N VAL A 13 0.67 -4.45 11.52
CA VAL A 13 0.28 -3.92 10.21
C VAL A 13 0.02 -5.05 9.20
N GLY A 14 0.75 -6.17 9.28
CA GLY A 14 0.48 -7.36 8.48
C GLY A 14 -0.88 -7.98 8.80
N ASN A 15 -1.27 -8.01 10.08
CA ASN A 15 -2.58 -8.47 10.53
C ASN A 15 -3.70 -7.54 10.03
N ILE A 16 -3.49 -6.23 10.07
CA ILE A 16 -4.41 -5.24 9.49
C ILE A 16 -4.57 -5.48 7.99
N SER A 17 -3.47 -5.56 7.25
CA SER A 17 -3.45 -5.84 5.80
C SER A 17 -4.30 -7.06 5.45
N SER A 18 -4.21 -8.14 6.23
CA SER A 18 -4.92 -9.39 5.98
C SER A 18 -6.45 -9.31 6.02
N GLN A 19 -7.01 -8.23 6.58
CA GLN A 19 -8.45 -8.02 6.72
C GLN A 19 -9.11 -7.43 5.47
N PHE A 20 -8.32 -6.89 4.54
CA PHE A 20 -8.81 -6.20 3.36
C PHE A 20 -8.65 -7.06 2.12
N LYS A 21 -9.60 -6.91 1.19
CA LYS A 21 -9.63 -7.69 -0.06
C LYS A 21 -9.14 -6.85 -1.23
N ASN A 22 -9.17 -7.46 -2.42
CA ASN A 22 -8.96 -6.74 -3.65
C ASN A 22 -9.90 -5.52 -3.74
N LEU A 23 -9.42 -4.41 -4.32
CA LEU A 23 -10.09 -3.11 -4.43
C LEU A 23 -10.28 -2.33 -3.10
N GLU A 24 -9.70 -2.78 -1.99
CA GLU A 24 -9.84 -2.10 -0.68
C GLU A 24 -8.54 -1.49 -0.16
N CYS A 25 -7.64 -1.08 -1.06
CA CYS A 25 -6.34 -0.51 -0.71
C CYS A 25 -6.46 0.81 0.09
N ASP A 26 -7.46 1.63 -0.22
CA ASP A 26 -7.76 2.88 0.48
C ASP A 26 -8.20 2.64 1.92
N LYS A 27 -9.14 1.71 2.15
CA LYS A 27 -9.60 1.32 3.48
C LYS A 27 -8.45 0.74 4.31
N CYS A 28 -7.63 -0.11 3.68
CA CYS A 28 -6.43 -0.67 4.30
C CYS A 28 -5.47 0.44 4.74
N ALA A 29 -5.17 1.40 3.85
CA ALA A 29 -4.27 2.49 4.14
C ALA A 29 -4.79 3.40 5.26
N ILE A 30 -6.08 3.77 5.23
CA ILE A 30 -6.73 4.58 6.27
C ILE A 30 -6.65 3.88 7.63
N PHE A 31 -7.05 2.60 7.71
CA PHE A 31 -7.05 1.87 8.97
C PHE A 31 -5.64 1.68 9.53
N MET A 32 -4.69 1.30 8.67
CA MET A 32 -3.30 1.10 9.06
C MET A 32 -2.64 2.40 9.53
N LYS A 33 -2.84 3.50 8.80
CA LYS A 33 -2.34 4.83 9.20
C LYS A 33 -2.94 5.27 10.53
N SER A 34 -4.24 5.09 10.73
CA SER A 34 -4.91 5.41 11.99
C SER A 34 -4.34 4.61 13.17
N TRP A 35 -4.06 3.31 12.98
CA TRP A 35 -3.45 2.50 14.03
C TRP A 35 -2.03 2.96 14.36
N LEU A 36 -1.20 3.23 13.34
CA LEU A 36 0.17 3.74 13.51
C LEU A 36 0.19 5.09 14.25
N ASP A 37 -0.69 6.01 13.85
CA ASP A 37 -0.82 7.33 14.48
C ASP A 37 -1.24 7.23 15.94
N SER A 38 -2.21 6.35 16.25
CA SER A 38 -2.66 6.12 17.64
C SER A 38 -1.55 5.57 18.55
N ASN A 39 -0.57 4.90 17.96
CA ASN A 39 0.60 4.37 18.65
C ASN A 39 1.81 5.33 18.60
N GLY A 40 1.68 6.50 17.95
CA GLY A 40 2.76 7.46 17.79
C GLY A 40 3.92 6.92 16.94
N ILE A 41 3.62 6.12 15.92
CA ILE A 41 4.58 5.54 14.99
C ILE A 41 4.55 6.37 13.70
N ASP A 42 5.72 6.90 13.32
CA ASP A 42 5.86 7.65 12.07
C ASP A 42 5.65 6.74 10.85
N SER A 43 4.83 7.21 9.92
CA SER A 43 4.46 6.48 8.71
C SER A 43 3.92 7.41 7.65
N LYS A 44 3.94 6.97 6.40
CA LYS A 44 3.49 7.75 5.24
C LYS A 44 2.59 6.93 4.35
N ILE A 45 1.56 7.55 3.78
CA ILE A 45 0.76 6.91 2.74
C ILE A 45 1.46 7.14 1.40
N ILE A 46 1.68 6.06 0.66
CA ILE A 46 2.24 6.09 -0.69
C ILE A 46 1.10 5.89 -1.67
N LYS A 47 0.83 6.91 -2.48
CA LYS A 47 -0.16 6.87 -3.54
C LYS A 47 0.53 6.61 -4.86
N LEU A 48 0.15 5.51 -5.51
CA LEU A 48 0.60 5.13 -6.82
C LEU A 48 -0.56 5.32 -7.81
N ARG A 49 -0.34 6.11 -8.85
CA ARG A 49 -1.36 6.42 -9.86
C ARG A 49 -0.80 6.16 -11.26
N THR A 50 -1.62 5.60 -12.15
CA THR A 50 -1.28 5.49 -13.58
C THR A 50 -1.02 6.87 -14.20
N LYS A 51 -0.05 6.96 -15.12
CA LYS A 51 0.30 8.25 -15.75
C LYS A 51 -0.81 8.82 -16.64
N LYS A 52 -1.67 7.97 -17.19
CA LYS A 52 -2.78 8.39 -18.06
C LYS A 52 -4.08 8.40 -17.27
N ARG A 53 -4.79 9.54 -17.29
CA ARG A 53 -6.06 9.74 -16.57
C ARG A 53 -7.17 8.72 -16.88
N ASN A 54 -7.10 8.05 -18.04
CA ASN A 54 -8.10 7.07 -18.46
C ASN A 54 -7.60 5.61 -18.36
N ASP A 55 -6.44 5.39 -17.74
CA ASP A 55 -5.91 4.06 -17.47
C ASP A 55 -6.23 3.67 -16.03
N PHE A 56 -7.28 2.88 -15.84
CA PHE A 56 -7.78 2.55 -14.50
C PHE A 56 -7.29 1.19 -13.98
N PHE A 57 -6.57 0.44 -14.82
CA PHE A 57 -6.20 -0.93 -14.55
C PHE A 57 -4.76 -1.01 -14.07
N ILE A 58 -4.59 -1.52 -12.86
CA ILE A 58 -3.31 -1.88 -12.29
C ILE A 58 -3.37 -3.37 -11.99
N ILE A 59 -2.34 -4.11 -12.37
CA ILE A 59 -2.14 -5.52 -11.98
C ILE A 59 -0.92 -5.61 -11.07
N SER A 60 -0.85 -6.69 -10.29
CA SER A 60 0.22 -6.94 -9.32
C SER A 60 0.81 -8.33 -9.56
N ASN A 61 2.13 -8.40 -9.73
CA ASN A 61 2.83 -9.66 -10.03
C ASN A 61 2.66 -10.70 -8.91
N ARG A 62 2.60 -10.26 -7.65
CA ARG A 62 2.39 -11.13 -6.48
C ARG A 62 0.94 -11.56 -6.25
N TYR A 63 -0.04 -10.80 -6.75
CA TYR A 63 -1.47 -11.10 -6.54
C TYR A 63 -2.05 -11.89 -7.72
N SER A 64 -2.02 -11.31 -8.92
CA SER A 64 -2.55 -11.91 -10.14
C SER A 64 -2.13 -11.09 -11.36
N ASN A 65 -1.67 -11.77 -12.41
CA ASN A 65 -1.32 -11.14 -13.69
C ASN A 65 -2.55 -10.84 -14.57
N ASN A 66 -3.73 -11.33 -14.18
CA ASN A 66 -4.95 -11.28 -15.00
C ASN A 66 -6.10 -10.51 -14.34
N GLU A 67 -5.95 -10.13 -13.07
CA GLU A 67 -6.98 -9.44 -12.30
C GLU A 67 -6.52 -8.03 -11.94
N SER A 68 -7.38 -7.05 -12.17
CA SER A 68 -7.11 -5.68 -11.77
C SER A 68 -7.22 -5.53 -10.26
N ILE A 69 -6.28 -4.82 -9.67
CA ILE A 69 -6.29 -4.45 -8.25
C ILE A 69 -6.90 -3.08 -7.96
N THR A 70 -7.29 -2.38 -9.02
CA THR A 70 -7.92 -1.05 -8.98
C THR A 70 -9.05 -0.95 -10.00
N ASP A 71 -9.97 -0.03 -9.78
CA ASP A 71 -11.03 0.37 -10.71
C ASP A 71 -10.93 1.85 -11.13
N ASN A 72 -10.00 2.59 -10.55
CA ASN A 72 -9.81 4.04 -10.74
C ASN A 72 -8.35 4.43 -11.08
N GLY A 73 -7.46 3.45 -11.24
CA GLY A 73 -6.04 3.64 -11.57
C GLY A 73 -5.20 4.19 -10.42
N ILE A 74 -5.65 4.04 -9.17
CA ILE A 74 -4.94 4.47 -7.97
C ILE A 74 -4.81 3.29 -7.02
N HIS A 75 -3.60 3.05 -6.53
CA HIS A 75 -3.31 2.08 -5.48
C HIS A 75 -2.60 2.76 -4.32
N TYR A 76 -2.90 2.33 -3.10
CA TYR A 76 -2.33 2.88 -1.87
C TYR A 76 -1.55 1.83 -1.10
N GLY A 77 -0.42 2.26 -0.54
CA GLY A 77 0.32 1.53 0.48
C GLY A 77 0.69 2.45 1.64
N VAL A 78 1.09 1.87 2.77
CA VAL A 78 1.58 2.62 3.93
C VAL A 78 3.01 2.19 4.20
N GLU A 79 3.92 3.16 4.20
CA GLU A 79 5.31 2.95 4.54
C GLU A 79 5.55 3.20 6.02
N VAL A 80 6.14 2.20 6.67
CA VAL A 80 6.54 2.24 8.07
C VAL A 80 7.87 1.50 8.21
N LEU A 81 8.84 2.14 8.87
CA LEU A 81 10.18 1.57 9.13
C LEU A 81 10.91 1.04 7.87
N GLY A 82 10.62 1.62 6.70
CA GLY A 82 11.26 1.29 5.42
C GLY A 82 10.57 0.18 4.61
N LEU A 83 9.45 -0.38 5.10
CA LEU A 83 8.62 -1.33 4.37
C LEU A 83 7.25 -0.73 4.06
N VAL A 84 6.75 -1.02 2.86
CA VAL A 84 5.42 -0.64 2.38
C VAL A 84 4.48 -1.83 2.51
N PHE A 85 3.38 -1.63 3.24
CA PHE A 85 2.30 -2.59 3.42
C PHE A 85 1.06 -2.10 2.67
N ASP A 86 0.29 -3.02 2.10
CA ASP A 86 -0.99 -2.75 1.48
C ASP A 86 -1.92 -3.97 1.66
N ASN A 87 -3.13 -3.91 1.11
CA ASN A 87 -4.10 -5.00 1.16
C ASN A 87 -3.65 -6.30 0.45
N LEU A 88 -2.52 -6.29 -0.26
CA LEU A 88 -1.97 -7.45 -0.96
C LEU A 88 -0.69 -8.01 -0.31
N SER A 89 -0.05 -7.25 0.60
CA SER A 89 1.21 -7.63 1.24
C SER A 89 1.14 -7.57 2.76
N ARG A 90 1.12 -8.75 3.37
CA ARG A 90 1.15 -8.92 4.84
C ARG A 90 2.55 -8.79 5.43
N LEU A 91 3.59 -9.05 4.64
CA LEU A 91 4.98 -9.02 5.09
C LEU A 91 5.66 -7.68 4.83
N GLY A 92 5.00 -6.80 4.08
CA GLY A 92 5.58 -5.57 3.57
C GLY A 92 6.59 -5.84 2.46
N LEU A 93 6.92 -4.80 1.71
CA LEU A 93 7.96 -4.82 0.68
C LEU A 93 8.79 -3.55 0.78
N PRO A 94 10.10 -3.58 0.48
CA PRO A 94 10.85 -2.35 0.23
C PRO A 94 10.13 -1.50 -0.82
N ARG A 95 10.10 -0.16 -0.65
CA ARG A 95 9.33 0.75 -1.52
C ARG A 95 9.55 0.51 -3.02
N ASN A 96 10.81 0.34 -3.42
CA ASN A 96 11.22 0.08 -4.79
C ASN A 96 10.70 -1.27 -5.31
N GLU A 97 10.67 -2.32 -4.48
CA GLU A 97 10.06 -3.60 -4.84
C GLU A 97 8.53 -3.49 -4.93
N TRP A 98 7.92 -2.75 -4.01
CA TRP A 98 6.49 -2.47 -4.03
C TRP A 98 6.06 -1.77 -5.32
N ILE A 99 6.79 -0.72 -5.75
CA ILE A 99 6.51 -0.01 -7.02
C ILE A 99 6.68 -0.95 -8.23
N ASN A 100 7.73 -1.78 -8.22
CA ASN A 100 8.05 -2.69 -9.33
C ASN A 100 7.11 -3.90 -9.43
N ASP A 101 6.34 -4.20 -8.39
CA ASP A 101 5.35 -5.27 -8.43
C ASP A 101 4.14 -4.91 -9.32
N PHE A 102 3.89 -3.62 -9.55
CA PHE A 102 2.72 -3.18 -10.30
C PHE A 102 3.01 -2.97 -11.78
N SER A 103 1.99 -3.25 -12.59
CA SER A 103 2.00 -2.98 -14.03
C SER A 103 0.68 -2.36 -14.48
N CYS A 104 0.73 -1.49 -15.49
CA CYS A 104 -0.44 -0.86 -16.09
C CYS A 104 -0.24 -0.71 -17.61
N ARG A 105 -1.31 -0.44 -18.34
CA ARG A 105 -1.26 -0.32 -19.82
C ARG A 105 -0.52 0.92 -20.27
N SER A 106 -0.51 1.98 -19.45
CA SER A 106 0.16 3.25 -19.75
C SER A 106 1.68 3.21 -19.60
N GLY A 107 2.25 2.10 -19.08
CA GLY A 107 3.69 1.88 -19.03
C GLY A 107 4.41 2.62 -17.89
N GLY A 108 3.68 3.16 -16.91
CA GLY A 108 4.31 3.70 -15.72
C GLY A 108 3.36 4.46 -14.81
N PHE A 109 3.90 4.83 -13.64
CA PHE A 109 3.16 5.44 -12.55
C PHE A 109 3.76 6.78 -12.13
N SER A 110 2.92 7.63 -11.53
CA SER A 110 3.32 8.72 -10.65
C SER A 110 3.18 8.26 -9.20
N VAL A 111 4.14 8.61 -8.35
CA VAL A 111 4.14 8.25 -6.93
C VAL A 111 4.16 9.53 -6.10
N GLU A 112 3.27 9.61 -5.13
CA GLU A 112 3.10 10.74 -4.21
C GLU A 112 3.11 10.23 -2.76
N GLU A 113 3.76 10.96 -1.86
CA GLU A 113 3.64 10.74 -0.42
C GLU A 113 2.52 11.63 0.14
N LEU A 114 1.67 11.07 0.99
CA LEU A 114 0.56 11.75 1.62
C LEU A 114 0.60 11.54 3.14
N ASP A 115 0.22 12.57 3.89
CA ASP A 115 0.06 12.47 5.34
C ASP A 115 -1.30 11.82 5.72
N ASN A 116 -2.32 12.01 4.88
CA ASN A 116 -3.67 11.49 5.04
C ASN A 116 -4.37 11.24 3.67
N LEU A 117 -5.51 10.53 3.71
CA LEU A 117 -6.40 10.26 2.57
C LEU A 117 -7.75 10.96 2.73
#